data_AF-A0A6N9V4Z0-F1
#
_entry.id   AF-A0A6N9V4Z0-F1
#
_cell.length_a   1.000
_cell.length_b   1.000
_cell.length_c   1.000
_cell.angle_alpha   90.00
_cell.angle_beta   90.00
_cell.angle_gamma   90.00
#
_symmetry.space_group_name_H-M   'P 1'
#
loop_
_entity.id
_entity.type
_entity.pdbx_description
1 polymer ?
#
loop_
_entity_poly.entity_id
_entity_poly.type
_entity_poly.pdbx_seq_one_letter_code
_entity_poly.pdbx_strand_id
1 'polypeptide(L)' 'MGSHSVQPPIPTPTTPAGREGLEAILARPDRAVIALDFDGTLADIVPDPERARAHPGAVEALAALAPKVASVAVVTG' A
#
# COMPACT_ATOMS: atom_id res chain seq x y z
N MET A 1 -9.08 27.54 10.62
CA MET A 1 -8.31 27.30 9.38
C MET A 1 -8.08 25.80 9.28
N GLY A 2 -8.97 25.08 8.58
CA GLY A 2 -8.83 23.65 8.37
C GLY A 2 -7.77 23.42 7.29
N SER A 3 -6.70 22.72 7.63
CA SER A 3 -5.71 22.27 6.66
C SER A 3 -6.35 21.15 5.82
N HIS A 4 -6.87 21.49 4.64
CA HIS A 4 -7.07 20.49 3.60
C HIS A 4 -5.68 20.03 3.14
N SER A 5 -5.23 18.89 3.65
CA SER A 5 -4.09 18.17 3.08
C SER A 5 -4.45 17.79 1.65
N VAL A 6 -3.84 18.46 0.67
CA VAL A 6 -3.95 18.07 -0.73
C VAL A 6 -3.31 16.70 -0.84
N GLN A 7 -4.12 15.64 -0.96
CA GLN A 7 -3.59 14.32 -1.28
C GLN A 7 -3.01 14.41 -2.69
N PRO A 8 -1.72 14.09 -2.90
CA PRO A 8 -1.16 14.03 -4.23
C PRO A 8 -1.95 13.00 -5.07
N PRO A 9 -2.04 13.19 -6.39
CA PRO A 9 -2.74 12.26 -7.26
C PRO A 9 -2.12 10.87 -7.15
N ILE A 10 -2.95 9.83 -7.20
CA ILE A 10 -2.47 8.44 -7.20
C ILE A 10 -1.55 8.25 -8.42
N PRO A 11 -0.32 7.76 -8.24
CA PRO A 11 0.61 7.57 -9.34
C PRO A 11 0.12 6.49 -10.31
N THR A 12 0.37 6.68 -11.60
CA THR A 12 0.08 5.70 -12.66
C THR A 12 1.37 5.04 -13.15
N PRO A 13 1.38 3.73 -13.47
CA PRO A 13 2.57 3.07 -13.99
C PRO A 13 3.10 3.72 -15.28
N THR A 14 4.40 4.03 -15.32
CA THR A 14 5.05 4.71 -16.45
C THR A 14 5.71 3.75 -17.44
N THR A 15 5.82 2.47 -17.11
CA THR A 15 6.43 1.43 -17.96
C THR A 15 5.35 0.48 -18.53
N PRO A 16 5.58 -0.16 -19.69
CA PRO A 16 4.70 -1.21 -20.21
C PRO A 16 4.47 -2.33 -19.18
N ALA A 17 5.55 -2.88 -18.61
CA ALA A 17 5.47 -3.93 -17.61
C ALA A 17 4.65 -3.53 -16.38
N GLY A 18 4.77 -2.28 -15.91
CA GLY A 18 3.98 -1.78 -14.79
C GLY A 18 2.49 -1.66 -15.11
N ARG A 19 2.13 -1.27 -16.34
CA ARG A 19 0.74 -1.21 -16.81
C ARG A 19 0.15 -2.61 -16.94
N GLU A 20 0.87 -3.52 -17.60
CA GLU A 20 0.46 -4.92 -17.77
C GLU A 20 0.29 -5.64 -16.42
N GLY A 21 1.20 -5.39 -15.48
CA GLY A 21 1.11 -5.94 -14.12
C GLY A 21 -0.13 -5.43 -13.37
N LEU A 22 -0.39 -4.11 -13.42
CA LEU A 22 -1.58 -3.53 -12.80
C LEU A 22 -2.87 -4.05 -13.45
N GLU A 23 -2.93 -4.14 -14.78
CA GLU A 23 -4.06 -4.71 -15.52
C GLU A 23 -4.31 -6.17 -15.11
N ALA A 24 -3.26 -6.98 -14.96
CA ALA A 24 -3.39 -8.38 -14.54
C ALA A 24 -3.96 -8.52 -13.12
N ILE A 25 -3.53 -7.66 -12.18
CA ILE A 25 -4.07 -7.61 -10.81
C ILE A 25 -5.54 -7.21 -10.83
N LEU A 26 -5.90 -6.16 -11.58
CA LEU A 26 -7.28 -5.67 -11.67
C LEU A 26 -8.22 -6.67 -12.35
N ALA A 27 -7.73 -7.45 -13.32
CA ALA A 27 -8.53 -8.45 -14.01
C ALA A 27 -8.86 -9.69 -13.16
N ARG A 28 -7.96 -10.09 -12.24
CA ARG A 28 -8.12 -11.26 -11.37
C ARG A 28 -7.55 -11.01 -9.97
N PRO A 29 -8.16 -10.08 -9.20
CA PRO A 29 -7.60 -9.66 -7.92
C PRO A 29 -7.60 -10.78 -6.90
N ASP A 30 -8.57 -11.70 -6.97
CA ASP A 30 -8.68 -12.93 -6.17
C ASP A 30 -7.48 -13.89 -6.31
N ARG A 31 -6.61 -13.66 -7.30
CA ARG A 31 -5.36 -14.41 -7.52
C ARG A 31 -4.10 -13.62 -7.21
N ALA A 32 -4.23 -12.35 -6.84
CA ALA A 32 -3.11 -11.46 -6.58
C ALA A 32 -2.69 -11.52 -5.10
N VAL A 33 -1.39 -11.50 -4.86
CA VAL A 33 -0.82 -11.25 -3.53
C VAL A 33 -0.30 -9.82 -3.49
N ILE A 34 -0.70 -9.06 -2.48
CA ILE A 34 -0.18 -7.72 -2.23
C ILE A 34 0.82 -7.81 -1.08
N ALA A 35 2.11 -7.76 -1.40
CA ALA A 35 3.20 -7.77 -0.44
C ALA A 35 3.72 -6.34 -0.23
N LEU A 36 3.74 -5.87 1.02
CA LEU A 36 4.08 -4.51 1.40
C LEU A 36 5.22 -4.53 2.41
N ASP A 37 6.16 -3.60 2.27
CA ASP A 37 7.08 -3.30 3.36
C ASP A 37 6.37 -2.51 4.47
N PHE A 38 6.99 -2.43 5.64
CA PHE A 38 6.50 -1.64 6.76
C PHE A 38 7.15 -0.26 6.81
N ASP A 39 8.45 -0.18 7.10
CA ASP A 39 9.16 1.08 7.31
C ASP A 39 9.30 1.88 6.01
N GLY A 40 8.83 3.13 6.02
CA GLY A 40 8.79 3.99 4.83
C GLY A 40 7.68 3.65 3.83
N THR A 41 6.85 2.64 4.11
CA THR A 41 5.72 2.22 3.27
C THR A 41 4.40 2.32 4.02
N LEU A 42 4.25 1.57 5.11
CA LEU A 42 3.08 1.61 5.99
C LEU A 42 3.29 2.51 7.21
N ALA A 43 4.53 2.86 7.52
CA ALA A 43 4.95 3.76 8.60
C ALA A 43 6.00 4.76 8.07
N ASP A 44 6.17 5.90 8.74
CA ASP A 44 7.29 6.81 8.43
C ASP A 44 8.64 6.18 8.81
N ILE A 45 9.69 6.47 8.03
CA ILE A 45 11.07 6.20 8.45
C ILE A 45 11.42 7.13 9.60
N VAL A 46 11.67 6.55 10.78
CA VAL A 46 12.02 7.29 12.00
C VAL A 46 13.42 6.89 12.51
N PRO A 47 14.11 7.78 13.26
CA PRO A 47 15.45 7.48 13.78
C PRO A 47 15.51 6.31 14.77
N ASP A 48 14.40 6.05 15.48
CA ASP A 48 14.27 4.98 16.47
C ASP A 48 13.20 3.98 15.98
N PRO A 49 13.60 2.79 15.49
CA PRO A 49 12.69 1.81 14.89
C PRO A 49 11.55 1.37 15.83
N GLU A 50 11.79 1.32 17.14
CA GLU A 50 10.78 0.93 18.14
C GLU A 50 9.60 1.92 18.19
N ARG A 51 9.78 3.11 17.61
CA ARG A 51 8.77 4.17 17.51
C ARG A 51 8.06 4.20 16.16
N ALA A 52 8.41 3.33 15.21
CA ALA A 52 7.69 3.23 13.95
C ALA A 52 6.24 2.81 14.23
N ARG A 53 5.29 3.60 13.73
CA ARG A 53 3.85 3.33 13.88
C ARG A 53 3.21 3.44 12.52
N ALA A 54 2.33 2.49 12.22
CA ALA A 54 1.58 2.50 10.99
C ALA A 54 0.82 3.83 10.83
N HIS A 55 0.76 4.35 9.61
CA HIS A 55 0.02 5.55 9.31
C HIS A 55 -1.44 5.42 9.76
N PRO A 56 -2.07 6.52 10.22
CA PRO A 56 -3.51 6.54 10.46
C PRO A 56 -4.25 6.06 9.19
N GLY A 57 -5.08 5.04 9.32
CA GLY A 57 -5.82 4.45 8.20
C GLY A 57 -5.16 3.23 7.54
N ALA A 58 -3.90 2.90 7.87
CA ALA A 58 -3.22 1.76 7.25
C ALA A 58 -3.93 0.44 7.55
N VAL A 59 -4.28 0.20 8.83
CA VAL A 59 -4.97 -1.03 9.25
C VAL A 59 -6.34 -1.13 8.59
N GLU A 60 -7.10 -0.05 8.55
CA GLU A 60 -8.41 0.02 7.92
C GLU A 60 -8.33 -0.23 6.41
N ALA A 61 -7.33 0.33 5.74
CA ALA A 61 -7.11 0.12 4.30
C ALA A 61 -6.74 -1.33 4.00
N LEU A 62 -5.83 -1.93 4.78
CA LEU A 62 -5.44 -3.33 4.61
C LEU A 62 -6.62 -4.28 4.89
N ALA A 63 -7.43 -3.99 5.92
CA ALA A 63 -8.64 -4.76 6.22
C ALA A 63 -9.68 -4.67 5.10
N ALA A 64 -9.83 -3.51 4.47
CA ALA A 64 -10.73 -3.32 3.32
C ALA A 64 -10.20 -3.96 2.03
N LEU A 65 -8.87 -4.11 1.89
CA LEU A 65 -8.22 -4.75 0.76
C LEU A 65 -8.21 -6.27 0.86
N ALA A 66 -7.95 -6.81 2.05
CA ALA A 66 -7.81 -8.24 2.31
C ALA A 66 -8.90 -9.13 1.68
N PRO A 67 -10.21 -8.83 1.74
CA PRO A 67 -11.23 -9.68 1.14
C PRO A 67 -11.30 -9.60 -0.39
N LYS A 68 -10.57 -8.67 -1.03
CA LYS A 68 -10.60 -8.46 -2.49
C LYS A 68 -9.48 -9.20 -3.21
N VAL A 69 -8.44 -9.62 -2.50
CA VAL A 69 -7.23 -10.22 -3.05
C VAL A 69 -6.97 -11.62 -2.50
N ALA A 70 -6.05 -12.37 -3.11
CA ALA A 70 -5.72 -13.71 -2.61
C ALA A 70 -5.08 -13.64 -1.21
N SER A 71 -4.20 -12.67 -1.00
CA SER A 71 -3.55 -12.44 0.29
C SER A 71 -2.94 -11.03 0.36
N VAL A 72 -2.82 -10.53 1.59
CA VAL A 72 -2.02 -9.35 1.94
C VAL A 72 -0.92 -9.82 2.88
N ALA A 73 0.32 -9.47 2.58
CA ALA A 73 1.47 -9.81 3.41
C ALA A 73 2.27 -8.55 3.74
N VAL A 74 2.68 -8.40 5.00
CA VAL A 74 3.72 -7.44 5.37
C VAL A 74 5.04 -8.20 5.36
N VAL A 75 5.98 -7.74 4.53
CA VAL A 75 7.31 -8.31 4.34
C VAL A 75 8.31 -7.24 4.74
N THR A 76 8.86 -7.37 5.94
CA THR A 76 9.78 -6.38 6.53
C THR A 76 11.01 -7.08 7.12
N GLY A 77 12.09 -6.32 7.31
CA GLY A 77 13.43 -6.81 7.66
C GLY A 77 13.71 -6.94 9.15
#